data_AF-A0A1B1ZNE2-F1
#
_entry.id   AF-A0A1B1ZNE2-F1
#
_cell.length_a   1.000
_cell.length_b   1.000
_cell.length_c   1.000
_cell.angle_alpha   90.00
_cell.angle_beta   90.00
_cell.angle_gamma   90.00
#
_symmetry.space_group_name_H-M   'P 1'
#
loop_
_entity.id
_entity.type
_entity.pdbx_description
1 polymer ?
#
loop_
_entity_poly.entity_id
_entity_poly.type
_entity_poly.pdbx_seq_one_letter_code
_entity_poly.pdbx_strand_id
1 'polypeptide(L)'
;MAEVDAARIAVGAAESRGLPIMLAATGVLTFLDFAAKDEIASPRRRRLVTGIIQTAIAGIGMLEARANPVNPFAIAPVPQPAAFGRYTAVAAGWYADERLAVHLLRRSRLSRPNTVAGALLAVSRPVGTLVAIRMMPRVDDRA
;
A
#
# COMPACT_ATOMS: atom_id res chain seq x y z
N MET A 1 27.02 -9.01 21.14
CA MET A 1 27.19 -7.77 20.35
C MET A 1 27.29 -8.12 18.86
N ALA A 2 28.41 -8.67 18.37
CA ALA A 2 28.60 -8.97 16.94
C ALA A 2 27.53 -9.88 16.28
N GLU A 3 27.02 -10.87 17.00
CA GLU A 3 25.98 -11.78 16.49
C GLU A 3 24.59 -11.12 16.39
N VAL A 4 24.30 -10.17 17.30
CA VAL A 4 23.08 -9.35 17.29
C VAL A 4 23.13 -8.31 16.17
N ASP A 5 24.31 -7.72 15.93
CA ASP A 5 24.53 -6.78 14.84
C ASP A 5 24.45 -7.46 13.46
N ALA A 6 25.00 -8.68 13.33
CA ALA A 6 24.87 -9.49 12.12
C ALA A 6 23.40 -9.88 11.83
N ALA A 7 22.64 -10.23 12.86
CA ALA A 7 21.20 -10.51 12.73
C ALA A 7 20.42 -9.24 12.32
N ARG A 8 20.72 -8.07 12.89
CA ARG A 8 20.10 -6.79 12.49
C ARG A 8 20.39 -6.43 11.03
N ILE A 9 21.63 -6.64 10.58
CA ILE A 9 22.03 -6.39 9.18
C ILE A 9 21.32 -7.35 8.23
N ALA A 10 21.20 -8.64 8.59
CA ALA A 10 20.50 -9.63 7.78
C ALA A 10 18.99 -9.35 7.67
N VAL A 11 18.35 -8.92 8.76
CA VAL A 11 16.94 -8.50 8.78
C VAL A 11 16.73 -7.25 7.93
N GLY A 12 17.57 -6.21 8.11
CA GLY A 12 17.50 -5.00 7.28
C GLY A 12 17.75 -5.28 5.78
N ALA A 13 18.65 -6.22 5.47
CA ALA A 13 18.90 -6.66 4.10
C ALA A 13 17.71 -7.45 3.50
N ALA A 14 16.99 -8.23 4.29
CA ALA A 14 15.78 -8.94 3.86
C ALA A 14 14.60 -7.97 3.63
N GLU A 15 14.36 -7.05 4.57
CA GLU A 15 13.34 -5.99 4.44
C GLU A 15 13.58 -5.11 3.21
N SER A 16 14.85 -4.77 2.92
CA SER A 16 15.21 -3.95 1.76
C SER A 16 14.91 -4.60 0.41
N ARG A 17 14.77 -5.93 0.34
CA ARG A 17 14.50 -6.68 -0.92
C ARG A 17 13.02 -6.95 -1.15
N GLY A 18 12.25 -7.25 -0.10
CA GLY A 18 10.84 -7.64 -0.23
C GLY A 18 9.90 -6.46 -0.53
N LEU A 19 10.14 -5.33 0.14
CA LEU A 19 9.24 -4.17 0.08
C LEU A 19 9.09 -3.58 -1.33
N PRO A 20 10.16 -3.34 -2.12
CA PRO A 20 10.01 -2.82 -3.49
C PRO A 20 9.19 -3.75 -4.41
N ILE A 21 9.37 -5.06 -4.27
CA ILE A 21 8.66 -6.07 -5.08
C ILE A 21 7.17 -6.05 -4.75
N MET A 22 6.82 -6.01 -3.45
CA MET A 22 5.44 -5.94 -2.99
C MET A 22 4.74 -4.65 -3.45
N LEU A 23 5.43 -3.51 -3.34
CA LEU A 23 4.94 -2.22 -3.80
C LEU A 23 4.71 -2.20 -5.32
N ALA A 24 5.64 -2.75 -6.09
CA ALA A 24 5.50 -2.90 -7.54
C ALA A 24 4.34 -3.83 -7.90
N ALA A 25 4.22 -5.00 -7.26
CA ALA A 25 3.13 -5.94 -7.50
C ALA A 25 1.77 -5.33 -7.18
N THR A 26 1.66 -4.63 -6.04
CA THR A 26 0.43 -3.94 -5.63
C THR A 26 0.06 -2.81 -6.58
N GLY A 27 1.06 -2.06 -7.07
CA GLY A 27 0.87 -1.02 -8.08
C GLY A 27 0.36 -1.58 -9.40
N VAL A 28 1.02 -2.62 -9.94
CA VAL A 28 0.62 -3.29 -11.18
C VAL A 28 -0.78 -3.88 -11.08
N LEU A 29 -1.09 -4.58 -9.99
CA LEU A 29 -2.43 -5.16 -9.77
C LEU A 29 -3.51 -4.07 -9.67
N THR A 30 -3.21 -2.95 -9.00
CA THR A 30 -4.13 -1.81 -8.94
C THR A 30 -4.38 -1.21 -10.33
N PHE A 31 -3.32 -1.05 -11.14
CA PHE A 31 -3.46 -0.61 -12.53
C PHE A 31 -4.36 -1.55 -13.33
N LEU A 32 -4.09 -2.86 -13.26
CA LEU A 32 -4.85 -3.87 -14.02
C LEU A 32 -6.32 -3.91 -13.61
N ASP A 33 -6.65 -3.78 -12.33
CA ASP A 33 -8.05 -3.72 -11.87
C ASP A 33 -8.79 -2.54 -12.47
N PHE A 34 -8.12 -1.41 -12.65
CA PHE A 34 -8.72 -0.22 -13.21
C PHE A 34 -8.77 -0.25 -14.74
N ALA A 35 -7.71 -0.69 -15.41
CA ALA A 35 -7.69 -0.86 -16.87
C ALA A 35 -8.75 -1.87 -17.35
N ALA A 36 -8.94 -2.97 -16.61
CA ALA A 36 -9.97 -3.97 -16.92
C ALA A 36 -11.40 -3.40 -16.94
N LYS A 37 -11.66 -2.29 -16.23
CA LYS A 37 -12.99 -1.65 -16.19
C LYS A 37 -13.33 -0.91 -17.48
N ASP A 38 -12.33 -0.51 -18.26
CA ASP A 38 -12.51 0.09 -19.59
C ASP A 38 -12.63 -0.97 -20.69
N GLU A 39 -11.92 -2.10 -20.56
CA GLU A 39 -11.88 -3.16 -21.58
C GLU A 39 -13.02 -4.20 -21.47
N ILE A 40 -13.53 -4.45 -20.26
CA ILE A 40 -14.55 -5.48 -20.04
C ILE A 40 -15.95 -4.85 -19.98
N ALA A 41 -16.70 -5.00 -21.07
CA ALA A 41 -18.07 -4.50 -21.17
C ALA A 41 -19.03 -5.17 -20.17
N SER A 42 -18.88 -6.49 -19.94
CA SER A 42 -19.81 -7.23 -19.09
C SER A 42 -19.61 -6.96 -17.58
N PRO A 43 -20.64 -6.51 -16.84
CA PRO A 43 -20.50 -6.15 -15.42
C PRO A 43 -20.09 -7.33 -14.53
N ARG A 44 -20.57 -8.55 -14.85
CA ARG A 44 -20.25 -9.77 -14.08
C ARG A 44 -18.77 -10.13 -14.22
N ARG A 45 -18.22 -10.16 -15.44
CA ARG A 45 -16.79 -10.49 -15.65
C ARG A 45 -15.89 -9.41 -15.05
N ARG A 46 -16.29 -8.15 -15.11
CA ARG A 46 -15.57 -7.05 -14.47
C ARG A 46 -15.47 -7.24 -12.96
N ARG A 47 -16.58 -7.58 -12.28
CA ARG A 47 -16.57 -7.89 -10.84
C ARG A 47 -15.72 -9.11 -10.51
N LEU A 48 -15.75 -10.14 -11.36
CA LEU A 48 -14.92 -11.32 -11.19
C LEU A 48 -13.43 -10.98 -11.25
N VAL A 49 -13.00 -10.22 -12.26
CA VAL A 49 -11.60 -9.78 -12.41
C VAL A 49 -11.19 -8.91 -11.22
N THR A 50 -12.02 -7.94 -10.82
CA THR A 50 -11.76 -7.17 -9.60
C THR A 50 -11.62 -8.08 -8.38
N GLY A 51 -12.51 -9.06 -8.21
CA GLY A 51 -12.45 -10.02 -7.10
C GLY A 51 -11.11 -10.76 -7.07
N ILE A 52 -10.70 -11.34 -8.19
CA ILE A 52 -9.43 -12.06 -8.33
C ILE A 52 -8.24 -11.15 -7.97
N ILE A 53 -8.21 -9.93 -8.49
CA ILE A 53 -7.12 -8.99 -8.24
C ILE A 53 -7.09 -8.56 -6.77
N GLN A 54 -8.24 -8.28 -6.15
CA GLN A 54 -8.30 -7.93 -4.73
C GLN A 54 -7.86 -9.10 -3.84
N THR A 55 -8.24 -10.34 -4.19
CA THR A 55 -7.73 -11.54 -3.50
C THR A 55 -6.22 -11.67 -3.64
N ALA A 56 -5.65 -11.39 -4.81
CA ALA A 56 -4.20 -11.42 -5.02
C ALA A 56 -3.47 -10.37 -4.18
N ILE A 57 -3.98 -9.12 -4.14
CA ILE A 57 -3.42 -8.05 -3.31
C ILE A 57 -3.47 -8.43 -1.83
N ALA A 58 -4.60 -8.96 -1.36
CA ALA A 58 -4.75 -9.44 0.01
C ALA A 58 -3.77 -10.59 0.33
N GLY A 59 -3.61 -11.54 -0.60
CA GLY A 59 -2.67 -12.65 -0.48
C GLY A 59 -1.22 -12.20 -0.39
N ILE A 60 -0.82 -11.21 -1.21
CA ILE A 60 0.52 -10.60 -1.14
C ILE A 60 0.74 -9.95 0.23
N GLY A 61 -0.24 -9.18 0.73
CA GLY A 61 -0.16 -8.56 2.06
C GLY A 61 -0.06 -9.58 3.19
N MET A 62 -0.78 -10.70 3.11
CA MET A 62 -0.69 -11.80 4.09
C MET A 62 0.66 -12.52 4.04
N LEU A 63 1.19 -12.77 2.84
CA LEU A 63 2.51 -13.39 2.67
C LEU A 63 3.61 -12.50 3.24
N GLU A 64 3.52 -11.18 3.04
CA GLU A 64 4.44 -10.23 3.65
C GLU A 64 4.37 -10.27 5.18
N ALA A 65 3.16 -10.17 5.74
CA ALA A 65 2.96 -10.18 7.19
C ALA A 65 3.49 -11.49 7.83
N ARG A 66 3.48 -12.59 7.08
CA ARG A 66 4.06 -13.87 7.50
C ARG A 66 5.59 -13.90 7.37
N ALA A 67 6.15 -13.32 6.30
CA ALA A 67 7.58 -13.33 6.01
C ALA A 67 8.36 -12.34 6.89
N ASN A 68 7.72 -11.23 7.28
CA ASN A 68 8.26 -10.21 8.17
C ASN A 68 7.39 -10.13 9.44
N PRO A 69 7.46 -11.13 10.35
CA PRO A 69 6.65 -11.19 11.56
C PRO A 69 7.12 -10.22 12.65
N VAL A 70 8.32 -9.63 12.48
CA VAL A 70 8.76 -8.50 13.29
C VAL A 70 7.87 -7.34 12.90
N ASN A 71 6.84 -7.08 13.71
CA ASN A 71 6.12 -5.84 13.65
C ASN A 71 7.15 -4.76 14.04
N PRO A 72 7.70 -3.95 13.10
CA PRO A 72 8.67 -2.91 13.47
C PRO A 72 7.99 -1.81 14.31
N PHE A 73 6.67 -1.91 14.45
CA PHE A 73 5.78 -1.11 15.25
C PHE A 73 5.51 -1.82 16.59
N ALA A 74 6.52 -1.96 17.45
CA ALA A 74 6.24 -2.33 18.84
C ALA A 74 5.30 -1.26 19.41
N ILE A 75 4.21 -1.71 20.06
CA ILE A 75 3.28 -0.83 20.77
C ILE A 75 4.14 -0.03 21.75
N ALA A 76 4.28 1.28 21.51
CA ALA A 76 4.99 2.14 22.43
C ALA A 76 4.42 1.87 23.84
N PRO A 77 5.25 1.72 24.89
CA PRO A 77 4.80 1.34 26.22
C PRO A 77 3.79 2.34 26.83
N VAL A 78 3.65 3.51 26.20
CA VAL A 78 2.68 4.54 26.54
C VAL A 78 1.76 4.78 25.34
N PRO A 79 0.42 4.81 25.52
CA PRO A 79 -0.51 5.20 24.47
C PRO A 79 -0.16 6.58 23.92
N GLN A 80 0.03 6.69 22.59
CA GLN A 80 0.24 7.98 21.91
C GLN A 80 -0.97 8.35 21.04
N PRO A 81 -2.13 8.68 21.65
CA PRO A 81 -3.37 8.92 20.92
C PRO A 81 -3.25 10.10 19.94
N ALA A 82 -2.43 11.10 20.24
CA ALA A 82 -2.18 12.23 19.34
C ALA A 82 -1.40 11.83 18.07
N ALA A 83 -0.41 10.93 18.19
CA ALA A 83 0.34 10.42 17.04
C ALA A 83 -0.53 9.49 16.17
N PHE A 84 -1.30 8.62 16.82
CA PHE A 84 -2.28 7.77 16.15
C PHE A 84 -3.38 8.60 15.44
N GLY A 85 -3.87 9.65 16.07
CA GLY A 85 -4.85 10.58 15.48
C GLY A 85 -4.31 11.30 14.24
N ARG A 86 -3.04 11.73 14.26
CA ARG A 86 -2.40 12.32 13.08
C ARG A 86 -2.23 11.32 11.95
N TYR A 87 -1.78 10.10 12.25
CA TYR A 87 -1.63 9.04 11.26
C TYR A 87 -2.97 8.69 10.59
N THR A 88 -4.01 8.49 11.38
CA THR A 88 -5.35 8.18 10.87
C THR A 88 -5.94 9.34 10.06
N ALA A 89 -5.73 10.59 10.49
CA ALA A 89 -6.15 11.77 9.73
C ALA A 89 -5.44 11.88 8.38
N VAL A 90 -4.12 11.66 8.33
CA VAL A 90 -3.34 11.67 7.08
C VAL A 90 -3.77 10.52 6.16
N ALA A 91 -3.93 9.31 6.69
CA ALA A 91 -4.39 8.16 5.91
C ALA A 91 -5.82 8.35 5.36
N ALA A 92 -6.72 8.91 6.17
CA ALA A 92 -8.08 9.23 5.75
C ALA A 92 -8.13 10.33 4.68
N GLY A 93 -7.35 11.41 4.86
CA GLY A 93 -7.22 12.49 3.88
C GLY A 93 -6.68 11.98 2.55
N TRP A 94 -5.59 11.21 2.59
CA TRP A 94 -5.02 10.55 1.43
C TRP A 94 -6.04 9.69 0.68
N TYR A 95 -6.78 8.86 1.41
CA TYR A 95 -7.81 8.00 0.82
C TYR A 95 -8.96 8.81 0.21
N ALA A 96 -9.36 9.92 0.85
CA ALA A 96 -10.38 10.83 0.33
C ALA A 96 -9.90 11.50 -0.98
N ASP A 97 -8.64 11.94 -1.03
CA ASP A 97 -8.03 12.55 -2.22
C ASP A 97 -7.95 11.55 -3.38
N GLU A 98 -7.56 10.29 -3.13
CA GLU A 98 -7.59 9.24 -4.15
C GLU A 98 -9.00 9.03 -4.71
N ARG A 99 -10.00 8.99 -3.84
CA ARG A 99 -11.41 8.82 -4.25
C ARG A 99 -11.90 10.00 -5.07
N LEU A 100 -11.53 11.22 -4.67
CA LEU A 100 -11.86 12.43 -5.39
C LEU A 100 -11.18 12.47 -6.77
N ALA A 101 -9.89 12.16 -6.85
CA ALA A 101 -9.14 12.10 -8.09
C ALA A 101 -9.75 11.08 -9.08
N VAL A 102 -10.07 9.87 -8.61
CA VAL A 102 -10.76 8.85 -9.42
C VAL A 102 -12.13 9.35 -9.89
N HIS A 103 -12.89 9.99 -9.00
CA HIS A 103 -14.21 10.53 -9.34
C HIS A 103 -14.13 11.61 -10.43
N LEU A 104 -13.19 12.55 -10.29
CA LEU A 104 -12.96 13.61 -11.26
C LEU A 104 -12.48 13.06 -12.62
N LEU A 105 -11.57 12.08 -12.60
CA LEU A 105 -11.10 11.41 -13.82
C LEU A 105 -12.25 10.67 -14.53
N ARG A 106 -13.15 10.02 -13.78
CA ARG A 106 -14.34 9.36 -14.36
C ARG A 106 -15.37 10.33 -14.93
N ARG A 107 -15.43 11.56 -14.43
CA ARG A 107 -16.29 12.63 -14.97
C ARG A 107 -15.64 13.44 -16.08
N SER A 108 -14.35 13.26 -16.30
CA SER A 108 -13.63 13.91 -17.39
C SER A 108 -14.03 13.34 -18.76
N ARG A 109 -13.67 14.05 -19.84
CA ARG A 109 -13.91 13.61 -21.23
C ARG A 109 -12.83 12.65 -21.76
N LEU A 110 -12.06 12.02 -20.88
CA LEU A 110 -11.03 11.05 -21.29
C LEU A 110 -11.67 9.82 -21.92
N SER A 111 -11.03 9.28 -22.97
CA SER A 111 -11.50 8.06 -23.65
C SER A 111 -11.42 6.83 -22.75
N ARG A 112 -10.40 6.76 -21.87
CA ARG A 112 -10.14 5.63 -20.97
C ARG A 112 -9.92 6.10 -19.52
N PRO A 113 -10.97 6.61 -18.86
CA PRO A 113 -10.83 7.29 -17.59
C PRO A 113 -10.41 6.35 -16.45
N ASN A 114 -10.78 5.06 -16.50
CA ASN A 114 -10.35 4.13 -15.47
C ASN A 114 -8.88 3.76 -15.64
N THR A 115 -8.39 3.58 -16.86
CA THR A 115 -6.97 3.29 -17.13
C THR A 115 -6.07 4.39 -16.58
N VAL A 116 -6.42 5.66 -16.81
CA VAL A 116 -5.67 6.81 -16.28
C VAL A 116 -5.74 6.86 -14.74
N ALA A 117 -6.92 6.62 -14.17
CA ALA A 117 -7.06 6.52 -12.72
C ALA A 117 -6.24 5.36 -12.14
N GLY A 118 -6.18 4.22 -12.84
CA GLY A 118 -5.35 3.08 -12.49
C GLY A 118 -3.87 3.42 -12.48
N ALA A 119 -3.39 4.17 -13.48
CA ALA A 119 -1.99 4.59 -13.54
C ALA A 119 -1.63 5.54 -12.39
N LEU A 120 -2.51 6.50 -12.09
CA LEU A 120 -2.33 7.40 -10.95
C LEU A 120 -2.29 6.61 -9.63
N LEU A 121 -3.22 5.69 -9.41
CA LEU A 121 -3.30 4.90 -8.19
C LEU A 121 -2.16 3.88 -8.05
N ALA A 122 -1.66 3.35 -9.17
CA ALA A 122 -0.52 2.43 -9.19
C ALA A 122 0.77 3.09 -8.69
N VAL A 123 0.87 4.42 -8.78
CA VAL A 123 2.00 5.20 -8.24
C VAL A 123 1.66 5.77 -6.87
N SER A 124 0.47 6.35 -6.72
CA SER A 124 0.07 7.04 -5.48
C SER A 124 0.06 6.07 -4.31
N ARG A 125 -0.55 4.88 -4.45
CA ARG A 125 -0.69 3.94 -3.33
C ARG A 125 0.64 3.45 -2.78
N PRO A 126 1.59 2.97 -3.61
CA PRO A 126 2.91 2.61 -3.12
C PRO A 126 3.64 3.76 -2.42
N VAL A 127 3.55 4.98 -2.98
CA VAL A 127 4.18 6.17 -2.38
C VAL A 127 3.52 6.50 -1.04
N GLY A 128 2.20 6.46 -0.96
CA GLY A 128 1.43 6.68 0.27
C GLY A 128 1.79 5.64 1.35
N THR A 129 1.94 4.37 0.97
CA THR A 129 2.42 3.32 1.87
C THR A 129 3.83 3.59 2.37
N LEU A 130 4.75 4.03 1.52
CA LEU A 130 6.11 4.40 1.93
C LEU A 130 6.12 5.61 2.89
N VAL A 131 5.31 6.62 2.61
CA VAL A 131 5.16 7.79 3.49
C VAL A 131 4.57 7.38 4.84
N ALA A 132 3.55 6.53 4.85
CA ALA A 132 2.95 5.98 6.05
C ALA A 132 3.98 5.23 6.90
N ILE A 133 4.76 4.32 6.30
CA ILE A 133 5.83 3.58 6.97
C ILE A 133 6.89 4.53 7.54
N ARG A 134 7.24 5.63 6.84
CA ARG A 134 8.22 6.63 7.31
C ARG A 134 7.69 7.52 8.43
N MET A 135 6.39 7.75 8.51
CA MET A 135 5.76 8.58 9.55
C MET A 135 5.45 7.82 10.84
N MET A 136 5.51 6.48 10.81
CA MET A 136 5.29 5.67 12.01
C MET A 136 6.47 5.80 12.98
N PRO A 137 6.21 5.91 14.30
CA PRO A 137 7.26 5.95 15.31
C PRO A 137 8.06 4.65 15.26
N ARG A 138 9.38 4.76 15.10
CA ARG A 138 10.31 3.64 15.17
C ARG A 138 10.66 3.37 16.63
N VAL A 139 10.90 2.09 16.95
CA VAL A 139 11.14 1.63 18.32
C VAL A 139 12.47 2.15 18.90
N ASP A 140 13.43 2.58 18.09
CA ASP A 140 14.72 3.05 18.60
C ASP A 140 15.13 4.39 17.97
N ASP A 141 15.09 5.45 18.78
CA ASP A 141 15.98 6.63 18.68
C ASP A 141 16.26 7.26 20.07
N ARG A 142 15.95 6.54 21.16
CA ARG A 142 16.38 6.90 22.51
C ARG A 142 16.86 5.66 23.24
N ALA A 143 18.19 5.56 23.28
CA ALA A 143 18.96 4.86 24.28
C ALA A 143 18.46 5.16 25.71
#